data_AF-W9V1G4-F1
#
_entry.id   AF-W9V1G4-F1
#
_cell.length_a   1.000
_cell.length_b   1.000
_cell.length_c   1.000
_cell.angle_alpha   90.00
_cell.angle_beta   90.00
_cell.angle_gamma   90.00
#
_symmetry.space_group_name_H-M   'P 1'
#
loop_
_entity.id
_entity.type
_entity.pdbx_description
1 polymer ?
#
loop_
_entity_poly.entity_id
_entity_poly.type
_entity_poly.pdbx_seq_one_letter_code
_entity_poly.pdbx_strand_id
1 'polypeptide(L)'
;MNQIPVKDVTPKSSKDNVQTFDMYAKREHIYVKYYKGFFKNLRTFTGFVLLALFFGVSWLQWDGRQAVLFDLPNRQFHVFGMTFWPQDFMLLSCY
;
A
#
# COMPACT_ATOMS: atom_id res chain seq x y z
N MET A 1 88.73 1.95 29.35
CA MET A 1 87.34 1.49 29.45
C MET A 1 86.70 1.62 28.08
N ASN A 2 86.61 0.52 27.32
CA ASN A 2 86.00 0.52 25.99
C ASN A 2 84.49 0.25 26.14
N GLN A 3 83.67 1.17 25.63
CA GLN A 3 82.23 0.99 25.59
C GLN A 3 81.86 0.13 24.38
N ILE A 4 81.15 -0.97 24.62
CA ILE A 4 80.62 -1.85 23.58
C ILE A 4 79.39 -1.16 22.98
N PRO A 5 79.29 -0.99 21.64
CA PRO A 5 78.11 -0.37 21.05
C PRO A 5 76.91 -1.32 21.17
N VAL A 6 75.94 -0.93 21.99
CA VAL A 6 74.65 -1.61 22.10
C VAL A 6 73.84 -1.30 20.85
N LYS A 7 73.39 -2.36 20.16
CA LYS A 7 72.52 -2.25 18.99
C LYS A 7 71.10 -2.62 19.43
N ASP A 8 70.25 -1.62 19.56
CA ASP A 8 68.84 -1.84 19.90
C ASP A 8 68.12 -2.51 18.73
N VAL A 9 67.52 -3.67 19.00
CA VAL A 9 66.77 -4.49 18.03
C VAL A 9 65.26 -4.38 18.21
N THR A 10 64.77 -3.30 18.83
CA THR A 10 63.32 -3.05 18.85
C THR A 10 62.83 -2.94 17.41
N PRO A 11 61.88 -3.79 16.97
CA PRO A 11 61.36 -3.68 15.62
C PRO A 11 60.68 -2.31 15.52
N LYS A 12 61.28 -1.43 14.73
CA LYS A 12 60.67 -0.18 14.32
C LYS A 12 59.32 -0.57 13.73
N SER A 13 58.23 -0.28 14.46
CA SER A 13 56.88 -0.58 14.00
C SER A 13 56.74 0.05 12.62
N SER A 14 56.82 -0.80 11.60
CA SER A 14 56.68 -0.41 10.22
C SER A 14 55.34 0.30 10.17
N LYS A 15 55.35 1.59 9.81
CA LYS A 15 54.16 2.27 9.30
C LYS A 15 53.84 1.71 7.91
N ASP A 16 53.78 0.39 7.80
CA ASP A 16 53.13 -0.27 6.69
C ASP A 16 51.66 -0.07 6.93
N ASN A 17 51.05 0.69 6.02
CA ASN A 17 49.62 0.88 5.86
C ASN A 17 48.86 -0.31 6.42
N VAL A 18 48.36 -0.17 7.65
CA VAL A 18 47.35 -1.07 8.17
C VAL A 18 46.16 -0.82 7.27
N GLN A 19 46.04 -1.63 6.23
CA GLN A 19 44.78 -1.80 5.53
C GLN A 19 43.87 -2.46 6.57
N THR A 20 43.25 -1.62 7.39
CA THR A 20 42.05 -1.96 8.14
C THR A 20 41.03 -2.34 7.08
N PHE A 21 41.01 -3.62 6.73
CA PHE A 21 39.91 -4.20 6.01
C PHE A 21 38.72 -4.02 6.93
N ASP A 22 37.86 -3.07 6.55
CA ASP A 22 36.59 -2.85 7.21
C ASP A 22 35.76 -4.12 7.01
N MET A 23 35.79 -5.01 8.01
CA MET A 23 35.06 -6.29 8.02
C MET A 23 33.55 -6.07 8.10
N TYR A 24 33.12 -4.82 8.24
CA TYR A 24 31.72 -4.45 8.30
C TYR A 24 31.24 -4.02 6.91
N ALA A 25 30.64 -4.96 6.18
CA ALA A 25 29.91 -4.62 4.96
C ALA A 25 28.78 -3.63 5.32
N LYS A 26 28.93 -2.38 4.91
CA LYS A 26 27.91 -1.33 5.08
C LYS A 26 26.60 -1.85 4.49
N ARG A 27 25.57 -2.05 5.34
CA ARG A 27 24.27 -2.56 4.89
C ARG A 27 23.76 -1.68 3.75
N GLU A 28 23.63 -2.26 2.57
CA GLU A 28 23.02 -1.59 1.44
C GLU A 28 21.54 -1.37 1.77
N HIS A 29 21.11 -0.11 1.81
CA HIS A 29 19.72 0.21 2.07
C HIS A 29 18.89 -0.30 0.89
N ILE A 30 18.12 -1.37 1.12
CA ILE A 30 17.24 -1.94 0.11
C ILE A 30 16.08 -0.95 -0.08
N TYR A 31 16.18 -0.15 -1.14
CA TYR A 31 15.09 0.71 -1.58
C TYR A 31 14.07 -0.12 -2.34
N VAL A 32 12.79 0.09 -2.03
CA VAL A 32 11.69 -0.53 -2.77
C VAL A 32 11.73 0.03 -4.19
N LYS A 33 12.12 -0.81 -5.16
CA LYS A 33 12.14 -0.41 -6.57
C LYS A 33 10.70 -0.07 -6.98
N TYR A 34 10.47 1.14 -7.47
CA TYR A 34 9.14 1.54 -7.93
C TYR A 34 8.80 0.77 -9.21
N TYR A 35 8.02 -0.29 -9.07
CA TYR A 35 7.50 -1.03 -10.21
C TYR A 35 6.43 -0.16 -10.90
N LYS A 36 6.70 0.28 -12.14
CA LYS A 36 5.68 0.76 -13.07
C LYS A 36 5.16 -0.45 -13.84
N GLY A 37 3.85 -0.67 -13.81
CA GLY A 37 3.23 -1.76 -14.54
C GLY A 37 1.78 -1.45 -14.84
N PHE A 38 1.31 -1.91 -15.99
CA PHE A 38 -0.09 -1.76 -16.42
C PHE A 38 -1.06 -2.31 -15.37
N PHE A 39 -0.81 -3.53 -14.86
CA PHE A 39 -1.63 -4.17 -13.84
C PHE A 39 -1.66 -3.43 -12.49
N LYS A 40 -0.56 -2.76 -12.11
CA LYS A 40 -0.52 -1.92 -10.90
C LYS A 40 -1.45 -0.73 -11.06
N ASN A 41 -1.34 -0.02 -12.18
CA ASN A 41 -2.19 1.13 -12.47
C ASN A 41 -3.66 0.71 -12.60
N LEU A 42 -3.94 -0.43 -13.25
CA LEU A 42 -5.29 -0.98 -13.35
C LEU A 42 -5.87 -1.26 -11.96
N ARG A 43 -5.15 -1.95 -11.08
CA ARG A 43 -5.62 -2.22 -9.70
C ARG A 43 -5.92 -0.93 -8.95
N THR A 44 -5.01 0.04 -9.00
CA THR A 44 -5.19 1.32 -8.32
C THR A 44 -6.37 2.10 -8.92
N PHE A 45 -6.48 2.16 -10.24
CA PHE A 45 -7.58 2.81 -10.95
C PHE A 45 -8.92 2.15 -10.60
N THR A 46 -9.03 0.82 -10.71
CA THR A 46 -10.23 0.08 -10.34
C THR A 46 -10.61 0.33 -8.88
N GLY A 47 -9.66 0.36 -7.96
CA GLY A 47 -9.92 0.72 -6.55
C GLY A 47 -10.52 2.12 -6.40
N PHE A 48 -9.94 3.12 -7.06
CA PHE A 48 -10.47 4.48 -7.06
C PHE A 48 -11.84 4.59 -7.73
N VAL A 49 -12.06 3.87 -8.83
CA VAL A 49 -13.35 3.82 -9.53
C VAL A 49 -14.42 3.20 -8.64
N LEU A 50 -14.15 2.07 -7.99
CA LEU A 50 -15.09 1.44 -7.07
C LEU A 50 -15.41 2.35 -5.87
N LEU A 51 -14.40 3.04 -5.35
CA LEU A 51 -14.58 3.99 -4.25
C LEU A 51 -15.46 5.16 -4.67
N ALA A 52 -15.15 5.78 -5.81
CA ALA A 52 -15.93 6.87 -6.38
C ALA A 52 -17.36 6.44 -6.70
N LEU A 53 -17.54 5.23 -7.21
CA LEU A 53 -18.86 4.65 -7.47
C LEU A 53 -19.61 4.44 -6.16
N PHE A 54 -19.01 3.84 -5.13
CA PHE A 54 -19.65 3.63 -3.84
C PHE A 54 -20.19 4.93 -3.22
N PHE A 55 -19.36 5.98 -3.17
CA PHE A 55 -19.79 7.28 -2.66
C PHE A 55 -20.75 8.00 -3.60
N GLY A 56 -20.48 7.93 -4.90
CA GLY A 56 -21.31 8.55 -5.94
C GLY A 56 -22.72 7.99 -5.94
N VAL A 57 -22.87 6.67 -5.83
CA VAL A 57 -24.15 5.96 -5.73
C VAL A 57 -25.00 6.46 -4.57
N SER A 58 -24.40 6.63 -3.38
CA SER A 58 -25.14 7.08 -2.20
C SER A 58 -25.60 8.53 -2.34
N TRP A 59 -24.82 9.38 -3.04
CA TRP A 59 -25.13 10.79 -3.21
C TRP A 59 -25.86 11.13 -4.51
N LEU A 60 -26.02 10.17 -5.42
CA LEU A 60 -26.67 10.40 -6.70
C LEU A 60 -28.15 10.66 -6.46
N GLN A 61 -28.64 11.80 -6.93
CA GLN A 61 -30.06 12.11 -6.95
C GLN A 61 -30.63 11.61 -8.28
N TRP A 62 -31.65 10.77 -8.21
CA TRP A 62 -32.34 10.18 -9.35
C TRP A 62 -33.82 10.55 -9.31
N ASP A 63 -34.30 11.26 -10.33
CA ASP A 63 -35.71 11.65 -10.44
C ASP A 63 -36.24 12.47 -9.24
N GLY A 64 -35.41 13.38 -8.71
CA GLY A 64 -35.76 14.25 -7.58
C GLY A 64 -35.67 13.60 -6.19
N ARG A 65 -35.24 12.34 -6.09
CA ARG A 65 -35.03 11.58 -4.85
C ARG A 65 -33.67 10.88 -4.82
N GLN A 66 -33.20 10.45 -3.66
CA GLN A 66 -31.92 9.75 -3.54
C GLN A 66 -31.95 8.43 -4.34
N ALA A 67 -30.88 8.12 -5.08
CA ALA A 67 -30.80 6.92 -5.91
C ALA A 67 -30.96 5.63 -5.11
N VAL A 68 -30.54 5.63 -3.84
CA VAL A 68 -30.83 4.57 -2.87
C VAL A 68 -31.65 5.17 -1.74
N LEU A 69 -32.97 5.02 -1.79
CA LEU A 69 -33.91 5.52 -0.78
C LEU A 69 -34.76 4.37 -0.22
N PHE A 70 -34.74 4.25 1.10
CA PHE A 70 -35.53 3.27 1.85
C PHE A 70 -36.79 3.96 2.40
N ASP A 71 -37.92 3.85 1.69
CA ASP A 71 -39.22 4.33 2.18
C ASP A 71 -39.85 3.25 3.07
N LEU A 72 -39.56 3.35 4.37
CA LEU A 72 -40.12 2.46 5.41
C LEU A 72 -41.65 2.60 5.56
N PRO A 73 -42.25 3.82 5.56
CA PRO A 73 -43.70 3.98 5.60
C PRO A 73 -44.46 3.20 4.53
N ASN A 74 -44.03 3.30 3.26
CA ASN A 74 -44.68 2.60 2.15
C ASN A 74 -44.08 1.21 1.88
N ARG A 75 -43.03 0.83 2.63
CA ARG A 75 -42.22 -0.38 2.41
C ARG A 75 -41.68 -0.48 0.98
N GLN A 76 -41.32 0.66 0.38
CA GLN A 76 -40.78 0.74 -0.97
C GLN A 76 -39.27 0.96 -0.91
N PHE A 77 -38.54 0.16 -1.66
CA PHE A 77 -37.09 0.27 -1.76
C PHE A 77 -36.75 0.85 -3.14
N HIS A 78 -36.32 2.10 -3.20
CA HIS A 78 -35.90 2.73 -4.45
C HIS A 78 -34.39 2.56 -4.61
N VAL A 79 -33.97 1.90 -5.70
CA VAL A 79 -32.57 1.62 -6.01
C VAL A 79 -32.34 1.90 -7.49
N PHE A 80 -31.59 2.96 -7.81
CA PHE A 80 -31.22 3.37 -9.17
C PHE A 80 -32.38 3.46 -10.17
N GLY A 81 -33.55 3.92 -9.71
CA GLY A 81 -34.76 4.02 -10.53
C GLY A 81 -35.63 2.75 -10.55
N MET A 82 -35.14 1.63 -10.04
CA MET A 82 -35.98 0.46 -9.75
C MET A 82 -36.68 0.67 -8.41
N THR A 83 -37.98 0.40 -8.35
CA THR A 83 -38.72 0.43 -7.09
C THR A 83 -39.12 -0.99 -6.75
N PHE A 84 -38.57 -1.53 -5.67
CA PHE A 84 -38.94 -2.85 -5.19
C PHE A 84 -40.08 -2.73 -4.17
N TRP A 85 -41.13 -3.49 -4.43
CA TRP A 85 -42.28 -3.61 -3.54
C TRP A 85 -42.20 -4.95 -2.77
N PRO A 86 -42.74 -5.02 -1.53
CA PRO A 86 -42.74 -6.26 -0.76
C PRO A 86 -43.51 -7.39 -1.46
N GLN A 87 -44.54 -7.02 -2.23
CA GLN A 87 -45.39 -7.94 -2.98
C GLN A 87 -44.62 -8.74 -4.05
N ASP A 88 -43.63 -8.12 -4.69
CA ASP A 88 -42.85 -8.73 -5.77
C ASP A 88 -41.96 -9.87 -5.26
N PHE A 89 -41.44 -9.73 -4.03
CA PHE A 89 -40.63 -10.79 -3.40
C PHE A 89 -41.48 -11.96 -2.92
N MET A 90 -42.69 -11.69 -2.40
CA MET A 90 -43.56 -12.71 -1.84
C MET A 90 -44.04 -13.72 -2.89
N LEU A 91 -44.22 -13.28 -4.14
CA LEU A 91 -44.60 -14.15 -5.26
C LEU A 91 -43.48 -15.10 -5.70
N LEU A 92 -42.20 -14.70 -5.55
CA LEU A 92 -41.05 -15.52 -5.93
C LEU A 92 -40.69 -16.57 -4.86
N SER A 93 -41.04 -16.35 -3.59
CA SER A 93 -40.71 -17.29 -2.50
C SER A 93 -41.70 -18.44 -2.35
N CYS A 94 -42.86 -18.36 -2.99
CA CYS A 94 -43.97 -19.28 -2.75
C CYS A 94 -44.08 -20.42 -3.79
N TYR A 95 -43.08 -20.57 -4.66
CA TYR A 95 -42.92 -21.69 -5.61
C TYR A 95 -41.60 -22.41 -5.33
#